data_AF-A0A2A6CDC9-F1
#
_entry.id   AF-A0A2A6CDC9-F1
#
_cell.length_a   1.000
_cell.length_b   1.000
_cell.length_c   1.000
_cell.angle_alpha   90.00
_cell.angle_beta   90.00
_cell.angle_gamma   90.00
#
_symmetry.space_group_name_H-M   'P 1'
#
loop_
_entity.id
_entity.type
_entity.pdbx_description
1 polymer ?
#
loop_
_entity_poly.entity_id
_entity_poly.type
_entity_poly.pdbx_seq_one_letter_code
_entity_poly.pdbx_strand_id
1 'polypeptide(L)'
;MDCCPALIQTLTSSEFPDGVMTFTYNSNACRSTVSLFCTSGDPAYNLDVAIVANRMEFLDFQRTSVTFPGKCIGGTWFMGTPPLAIATIECRLSNPSPNP
;
A
#
# COMPACT_ATOMS: atom_id res chain seq x y z
N MET A 1 7.79 8.04 -21.90
CA MET A 1 8.42 7.06 -21.00
C MET A 1 7.67 7.13 -19.68
N ASP A 2 7.11 6.00 -19.23
CA ASP A 2 6.37 5.94 -17.97
C ASP A 2 7.35 5.72 -16.81
N CYS A 3 8.05 6.80 -16.42
CA CYS A 3 8.93 6.79 -15.25
C CYS A 3 8.27 7.56 -14.12
N CYS A 4 8.06 6.90 -12.98
CA CYS A 4 7.42 7.50 -11.82
C CYS A 4 8.41 7.82 -10.69
N PRO A 5 8.08 8.79 -9.83
CA PRO A 5 8.84 9.03 -8.60
C PRO A 5 8.70 7.84 -7.63
N ALA A 6 9.59 7.78 -6.63
CA ALA A 6 9.42 6.85 -5.53
C ALA A 6 8.16 7.21 -4.72
N LEU A 7 7.34 6.22 -4.40
CA LEU A 7 6.25 6.33 -3.45
C LEU A 7 6.80 6.51 -2.03
N ILE A 8 6.02 7.21 -1.23
CA ILE A 8 6.26 7.43 0.20
C ILE A 8 4.96 7.07 0.91
N GLN A 9 5.06 6.31 2.00
CA GLN A 9 3.92 6.04 2.86
C GLN A 9 3.41 7.35 3.48
N THR A 10 2.12 7.58 3.38
CA THR A 10 1.43 8.62 4.13
C THR A 10 1.02 8.05 5.47
N LEU A 11 1.51 8.66 6.55
CA LEU A 11 1.14 8.26 7.91
C LEU A 11 -0.26 8.80 8.26
N THR A 12 -1.02 8.01 9.00
CA THR A 12 -2.37 8.34 9.44
C THR A 12 -2.42 8.51 10.96
N SER A 13 -3.31 9.38 11.42
CA SER A 13 -3.65 9.49 12.84
C SER A 13 -4.80 8.51 13.14
N SER A 14 -4.50 7.20 13.11
CA SER A 14 -5.49 6.15 13.42
C SER A 14 -5.36 5.66 14.87
N GLU A 15 -6.32 4.86 15.34
CA GLU A 15 -6.27 4.25 16.67
C GLU A 15 -5.07 3.31 16.86
N PHE A 16 -4.59 2.73 15.76
CA PHE A 16 -3.34 1.96 15.72
C PHE A 16 -2.24 2.77 15.03
N PRO A 17 -0.95 2.60 15.43
CA PRO A 17 0.15 3.07 14.60
C PRO A 17 0.05 2.42 13.21
N ASP A 18 0.43 3.14 12.17
CA ASP A 18 0.47 2.55 10.83
C ASP A 18 1.45 1.36 10.79
N GLY A 19 1.15 0.40 9.91
CA GLY A 19 2.07 -0.68 9.61
C GLY A 19 3.29 -0.21 8.86
N VAL A 20 4.24 -1.13 8.68
CA VAL A 20 5.46 -0.88 7.93
C VAL A 20 5.18 -1.10 6.45
N MET A 21 5.39 -0.05 5.64
CA MET A 21 5.25 -0.14 4.20
C MET A 21 6.60 -0.15 3.48
N THR A 22 6.78 -1.11 2.58
CA THR A 22 7.97 -1.25 1.73
C THR A 22 7.58 -1.18 0.26
N PHE A 23 8.40 -0.47 -0.54
CA PHE A 23 8.18 -0.32 -1.97
C PHE A 23 9.34 -0.94 -2.74
N THR A 24 9.04 -2.00 -3.51
CA THR A 24 10.02 -2.67 -4.37
C THR A 24 9.76 -2.30 -5.82
N TYR A 25 10.73 -1.62 -6.45
CA TYR A 25 10.62 -1.17 -7.84
C TYR A 25 11.35 -2.12 -8.79
N ASN A 26 10.92 -2.15 -10.05
CA ASN A 26 11.65 -2.87 -11.10
C ASN A 26 13.00 -2.23 -11.49
N SER A 27 13.15 -0.92 -11.30
CA SER A 27 14.37 -0.18 -11.59
C SER A 27 14.48 1.07 -10.74
N ASN A 28 15.69 1.42 -10.30
CA ASN A 28 15.96 2.64 -9.54
C ASN A 28 16.11 3.88 -10.45
N ALA A 29 16.36 3.69 -11.75
CA ALA A 29 16.55 4.79 -12.72
C ALA A 29 15.23 5.24 -13.37
N CYS A 30 14.38 4.28 -13.77
CA CYS A 30 13.05 4.55 -14.31
C CYS A 30 12.06 3.50 -13.78
N ARG A 31 11.28 3.89 -12.77
CA ARG A 31 10.30 3.03 -12.10
C ARG A 31 9.06 2.93 -12.96
N SER A 32 8.79 1.76 -13.54
CA SER A 32 7.58 1.51 -14.32
C SER A 32 6.60 0.57 -13.63
N THR A 33 7.09 -0.26 -12.70
CA THR A 33 6.25 -1.06 -11.81
C THR A 33 6.76 -0.98 -10.38
N VAL A 34 5.85 -1.18 -9.43
CA VAL A 34 6.13 -1.22 -7.99
C VAL A 34 5.33 -2.35 -7.35
N SER A 35 5.93 -3.03 -6.39
CA SER A 35 5.24 -3.93 -5.47
C SER A 35 5.22 -3.30 -4.09
N LEU A 36 4.01 -3.09 -3.57
CA LEU A 36 3.75 -2.48 -2.27
C LEU A 36 3.60 -3.62 -1.28
N PHE A 37 4.41 -3.64 -0.23
CA PHE A 37 4.29 -4.60 0.85
C PHE A 37 3.94 -3.84 2.13
N CYS A 38 2.81 -4.19 2.75
CA CYS A 38 2.34 -3.63 4.01
C CYS A 38 2.29 -4.75 5.05
N THR A 39 2.82 -4.50 6.25
CA THR A 39 2.82 -5.49 7.35
C THR A 39 2.62 -4.82 8.70
N SER A 40 2.05 -5.55 9.66
CA SER A 40 1.93 -5.11 11.06
C SER A 40 3.29 -4.96 11.76
N GLY A 41 4.38 -5.46 11.17
CA GLY A 41 5.74 -5.41 11.72
C GLY A 41 6.00 -6.46 12.80
N ASP A 42 5.02 -6.70 13.67
CA ASP A 42 5.04 -7.78 14.65
C ASP A 42 3.84 -8.73 14.42
N PRO A 43 4.10 -10.00 14.02
CA PRO A 43 3.05 -10.98 13.76
C PRO A 43 2.34 -11.47 15.03
N ALA A 44 2.86 -11.18 16.24
CA ALA A 44 2.25 -11.62 17.50
C ALA A 44 0.93 -10.91 17.80
N TYR A 45 0.71 -9.70 17.28
CA TYR A 45 -0.52 -8.94 17.53
C TYR A 45 -1.71 -9.38 16.68
N ASN A 46 -1.52 -10.28 15.71
CA ASN A 46 -2.59 -10.84 14.87
C ASN A 46 -3.55 -9.76 14.30
N LEU A 47 -2.98 -8.65 13.83
CA LEU A 47 -3.74 -7.52 13.27
C LEU A 47 -4.01 -7.75 11.78
N ASP A 48 -5.13 -7.21 11.32
CA ASP A 48 -5.38 -7.08 9.90
C ASP A 48 -4.63 -5.85 9.38
N VAL A 49 -4.07 -5.97 8.19
CA VAL A 49 -3.37 -4.90 7.48
C VAL A 49 -4.11 -4.57 6.20
N ALA A 50 -4.21 -3.29 5.89
CA ALA A 50 -4.85 -2.80 4.67
C ALA A 50 -3.94 -1.80 3.95
N ILE A 51 -3.84 -1.94 2.63
CA ILE A 51 -3.27 -0.91 1.78
C ILE A 51 -4.41 0.01 1.36
N VAL A 52 -4.35 1.26 1.81
CA VAL A 52 -5.35 2.28 1.49
C VAL A 52 -4.74 3.32 0.56
N ALA A 53 -5.40 3.57 -0.56
CA ALA A 53 -5.06 4.61 -1.51
C ALA A 53 -5.95 5.83 -1.33
N ASN A 54 -5.36 7.02 -1.50
CA ASN A 54 -6.07 8.30 -1.49
C ASN A 54 -6.94 8.51 -0.24
N ARG A 55 -6.55 7.92 0.89
CA ARG A 55 -7.29 7.91 2.17
C ARG A 55 -8.66 7.25 2.19
N MET A 56 -9.14 6.72 1.07
CA MET A 56 -10.53 6.27 0.91
C MET A 56 -10.64 4.86 0.32
N GLU A 57 -9.76 4.50 -0.61
CA GLU A 57 -9.91 3.29 -1.42
C GLU A 57 -9.06 2.15 -0.87
N PHE A 58 -9.68 1.05 -0.47
CA PHE A 58 -8.96 -0.15 -0.07
C PHE A 58 -8.49 -0.89 -1.32
N LEU A 59 -7.17 -0.97 -1.50
CA LEU A 59 -6.59 -1.74 -2.61
C LEU A 59 -6.60 -3.23 -2.30
N ASP A 60 -6.24 -3.59 -1.06
CA ASP A 60 -6.30 -4.96 -0.55
C ASP A 60 -6.19 -4.95 0.98
N PHE A 61 -6.66 -6.01 1.63
CA PHE A 61 -6.55 -6.23 3.07
C PHE A 61 -6.33 -7.72 3.37
N GLN A 62 -5.38 -8.03 4.25
CA GLN A 62 -5.11 -9.39 4.71
C GLN A 62 -4.60 -9.39 6.15
N ARG A 63 -4.56 -10.57 6.77
CA ARG A 63 -3.98 -10.75 8.10
C ARG A 63 -2.46 -10.68 8.04
N THR A 64 -1.83 -9.94 8.95
CA THR A 64 -0.36 -9.84 9.14
C THR A 64 0.43 -9.11 8.05
N SER A 65 0.16 -9.39 6.77
CA SER A 65 0.84 -8.76 5.64
C SER A 65 0.01 -8.82 4.37
N VAL A 66 0.11 -7.80 3.52
CA VAL A 66 -0.53 -7.74 2.21
C VAL A 66 0.42 -7.16 1.17
N THR A 67 0.35 -7.67 -0.06
CA THR A 67 1.15 -7.17 -1.18
C THR A 67 0.24 -6.72 -2.31
N PHE A 68 0.50 -5.55 -2.89
CA PHE A 68 -0.28 -5.03 -4.01
C PHE A 68 0.60 -4.48 -5.14
N PRO A 69 0.32 -4.79 -6.42
CA PRO A 69 1.08 -4.27 -7.55
C PRO A 69 0.61 -2.89 -8.00
N GLY A 70 1.53 -2.06 -8.48
CA GLY A 70 1.24 -0.79 -9.14
C GLY A 70 2.00 -0.60 -10.45
N LYS A 71 1.41 0.20 -11.35
CA LYS A 71 1.96 0.50 -12.67
C LYS A 71 2.09 2.00 -12.86
N CYS A 72 3.24 2.44 -13.39
CA CYS A 72 3.43 3.82 -13.78
C CYS A 72 2.82 4.06 -15.17
N ILE A 73 2.05 5.14 -15.33
CA ILE A 73 1.54 5.62 -16.61
C ILE A 73 1.64 7.14 -16.61
N GLY A 74 2.37 7.72 -17.56
CA GLY A 74 2.51 9.17 -17.70
C GLY A 74 3.13 9.87 -16.48
N GLY A 75 3.98 9.17 -15.71
CA GLY A 75 4.58 9.72 -14.48
C GLY A 75 3.70 9.65 -13.24
N THR A 76 2.53 9.02 -13.34
CA THR A 76 1.61 8.79 -12.22
C THR A 76 1.45 7.31 -11.94
N TRP A 77 1.38 6.93 -10.65
CA TRP A 77 1.14 5.56 -10.24
C TRP A 77 -0.36 5.23 -10.33
N PHE A 78 -0.68 4.09 -10.94
CA PHE A 78 -2.03 3.54 -11.02
C PHE A 78 -2.08 2.15 -10.39
N MET A 79 -3.11 1.90 -9.59
CA MET A 79 -3.34 0.66 -8.85
C MET A 79 -4.83 0.32 -8.82
N GLY A 80 -5.19 -0.94 -8.54
CA GLY A 80 -6.59 -1.36 -8.44
C GLY A 80 -7.24 -1.67 -9.79
N THR A 81 -8.47 -2.19 -9.71
CA THR A 81 -9.35 -2.38 -10.87
C THR A 81 -10.75 -1.87 -10.50
N PRO A 82 -11.24 -0.77 -11.09
CA PRO A 82 -10.62 0.06 -12.13
C PRO A 82 -9.33 0.78 -11.66
N PRO A 83 -8.42 1.16 -12.58
CA PRO A 83 -7.16 1.79 -12.21
C PRO A 83 -7.38 3.17 -11.60
N LEU A 84 -6.92 3.33 -10.35
CA LEU A 84 -6.97 4.55 -9.57
C LEU A 84 -5.61 5.26 -9.60
N ALA A 85 -5.59 6.55 -9.90
CA ALA A 85 -4.39 7.38 -9.78
C ALA A 85 -4.05 7.60 -8.30
N ILE A 86 -2.80 7.33 -7.92
CA ILE A 86 -2.36 7.34 -6.51
C ILE A 86 -1.74 8.68 -6.16
N ALA A 87 -2.35 9.36 -5.19
CA ALA A 87 -1.86 10.58 -4.56
C ALA A 87 -1.31 10.30 -3.16
N THR A 88 -1.98 9.45 -2.37
CA THR A 88 -1.49 8.96 -1.08
C THR A 88 -1.61 7.45 -1.00
N ILE A 89 -0.74 6.83 -0.21
CA ILE A 89 -0.74 5.41 0.04
C ILE A 89 -0.43 5.15 1.51
N GLU A 90 -1.24 4.34 2.17
CA GLU A 90 -1.18 4.11 3.62
C GLU A 90 -1.20 2.61 3.90
N CYS A 91 -0.56 2.22 5.00
CA CYS A 91 -0.57 0.86 5.54
C CYS A 91 -1.31 0.90 6.86
N ARG A 92 -2.63 0.71 6.83
CA ARG A 92 -3.48 0.83 8.02
C ARG A 92 -3.58 -0.50 8.74
N LEU A 93 -3.50 -0.46 10.07
CA LEU A 93 -3.73 -1.61 10.93
C LEU A 93 -5.12 -1.54 11.54
N SER A 94 -5.76 -2.69 11.68
CA SER A 94 -7.03 -2.82 12.39
C SER A 94 -7.06 -4.11 13.20
N ASN A 95 -7.94 -4.16 14.19
CA ASN A 95 -8.25 -5.42 14.85
C ASN A 95 -8.73 -6.45 13.82
N PRO A 96 -8.38 -7.74 14.02
CA PRO A 96 -8.85 -8.80 13.15
C PRO A 96 -10.38 -8.81 13.16
N SER A 97 -11.00 -8.65 12.00
CA SER A 97 -12.46 -8.78 11.96
C SER A 97 -12.83 -10.23 12.34
N PRO A 98 -13.84 -10.46 13.21
CA PRO A 98 -14.38 -11.79 13.37
C PRO A 98 -14.94 -12.20 12.00
N ASN A 99 -14.32 -13.20 11.36
CA ASN A 99 -14.84 -13.80 10.14
C ASN A 99 -16.36 -14.02 10.30
N PRO A 100 -17.20 -13.60 9.34
CA PRO A 100 -18.60 -14.02 9.34
C PRO A 100 -18.73 -15.54 9.21
#